data_AF-A0AAN7Y4I3-F1
#
_entry.id   AF-A0AAN7Y4I3-F1
#
_cell.length_a   1.000
_cell.length_b   1.000
_cell.length_c   1.000
_cell.angle_alpha   90.00
_cell.angle_beta   90.00
_cell.angle_gamma   90.00
#
_symmetry.space_group_name_H-M   'P 1'
#
loop_
_entity.id
_entity.type
_entity.pdbx_description
1 polymer ?
#
loop_
_entity_poly.entity_id
_entity_poly.type
_entity_poly.pdbx_seq_one_letter_code
_entity_poly.pdbx_strand_id
1 'polypeptide(L)'
;MGPRVEKIFCFFRPRNHNEDRHLYGESVDVRALRTENGRLGRSLNDLRSQLEFAKDDAEKSRQRLDTSNARHSTKVNALERQLDVERLQHANQQQVKAKEQEKSWKAWHKAEVDHLNVAKATEISQLIQKHEDRIVAMQQELTRKKVEFEEQTWTTKATHEQQMTNVFQEHKTQISQIEAEMARLRQDHERKLSQLHEAYKAERTQMTYHHERVTQRLRDDVQRLNAALLTRDDQIYQGELFTTSGLPASPDEHIASQFSDIEQMVESLGRLQWRQSPKMWTNEVLRAIRGSHNDRVLKRAIVQDLVWSLLFKHIFCSPFRVFGSEGRKQAVAQVYDYPEPGAKTERWRYITVKECGEALRPPVPSEWDPRMRLRKDFMDNLKELGSDLTSSLENIVDLASSDVQTIVKLGKKAATVWLDFSMHRCRLVLLLKGPPALSMEEKIVMAQTKSLELIVVPTLGRYGNAMGVDLLDFKVIDKCGGDSIVIPG
;
A
#
# COMPACT_ATOMS: atom_id res chain seq x y z
N MET A 1 76.86 44.53 -4.73
CA MET A 1 77.58 45.48 -3.86
C MET A 1 76.64 46.63 -3.49
N GLY A 2 76.89 47.34 -2.38
CA GLY A 2 76.05 48.46 -1.92
C GLY A 2 76.30 49.78 -2.66
N PRO A 3 75.54 50.86 -2.37
CA PRO A 3 75.55 52.11 -3.15
C PRO A 3 76.18 53.34 -2.46
N ARG A 4 76.73 54.27 -3.28
CA ARG A 4 77.11 55.70 -2.98
C ARG A 4 78.31 55.87 -1.99
N VAL A 5 78.97 57.04 -1.79
CA VAL A 5 78.69 58.51 -1.99
C VAL A 5 79.95 59.25 -2.59
N GLU A 6 79.96 60.60 -2.64
CA GLU A 6 80.67 61.54 -3.57
C GLU A 6 81.90 62.37 -3.02
N LYS A 7 82.56 63.17 -3.91
CA LYS A 7 83.34 64.46 -3.69
C LYS A 7 84.78 64.37 -3.05
N ILE A 8 85.68 65.38 -2.95
CA ILE A 8 85.66 66.86 -3.22
C ILE A 8 86.91 67.48 -3.97
N PHE A 9 87.72 68.45 -3.43
CA PHE A 9 88.58 69.43 -4.19
C PHE A 9 89.95 69.89 -3.53
N CYS A 10 91.00 70.06 -4.36
CA CYS A 10 92.05 71.14 -4.54
C CYS A 10 92.89 71.94 -3.45
N PHE A 11 94.24 71.91 -3.60
CA PHE A 11 95.28 73.02 -3.76
C PHE A 11 96.07 73.82 -2.64
N PHE A 12 97.32 74.25 -3.02
CA PHE A 12 98.26 75.34 -2.56
C PHE A 12 99.42 75.15 -1.50
N ARG A 13 100.46 76.04 -1.51
CA ARG A 13 101.84 76.01 -0.88
C ARG A 13 102.61 77.38 -1.06
N PRO A 14 103.96 77.62 -0.89
CA PRO A 14 105.02 77.38 0.17
C PRO A 14 105.90 78.65 0.57
N ARG A 15 106.85 78.62 1.56
CA ARG A 15 108.04 79.56 1.71
C ARG A 15 109.15 79.21 2.78
N ASN A 16 110.20 80.05 2.94
CA ASN A 16 111.53 79.83 3.62
C ASN A 16 111.97 80.90 4.69
N HIS A 17 113.02 80.61 5.52
CA HIS A 17 114.15 81.48 6.01
C HIS A 17 115.31 80.62 6.64
N ASN A 18 116.62 80.93 6.90
CA ASN A 18 117.51 82.09 7.28
C ASN A 18 117.63 82.35 8.83
N GLU A 19 118.78 82.59 9.53
CA GLU A 19 120.27 82.59 9.26
C GLU A 19 121.15 82.59 10.59
N ASP A 20 122.41 83.13 10.61
CA ASP A 20 123.30 83.51 11.77
C ASP A 20 124.10 82.44 12.61
N ARG A 21 125.23 82.66 13.37
CA ARG A 21 126.40 83.63 13.37
C ARG A 21 127.51 83.31 14.46
N HIS A 22 128.71 83.94 14.36
CA HIS A 22 129.69 84.32 15.45
C HIS A 22 130.52 83.23 16.23
N LEU A 23 131.66 83.44 16.97
CA LEU A 23 132.74 84.49 17.09
C LEU A 23 134.02 84.07 17.90
N TYR A 24 135.12 84.87 17.76
CA TYR A 24 136.24 85.22 18.69
C TYR A 24 137.26 84.23 19.34
N GLY A 25 138.48 84.76 19.60
CA GLY A 25 139.45 84.30 20.61
C GLY A 25 140.88 84.88 20.48
N GLU A 26 141.34 85.73 21.42
CA GLU A 26 142.72 86.28 21.50
C GLU A 26 143.33 86.14 22.92
N SER A 27 144.66 86.20 23.04
CA SER A 27 145.41 86.32 24.30
C SER A 27 146.71 87.14 24.12
N VAL A 28 147.17 87.81 25.19
CA VAL A 28 148.15 88.92 25.13
C VAL A 28 149.00 89.00 26.41
N ASP A 29 150.29 89.38 26.30
CA ASP A 29 151.04 90.05 27.39
C ASP A 29 151.89 91.23 26.85
N VAL A 30 152.12 92.24 27.70
CA VAL A 30 152.63 93.58 27.33
C VAL A 30 153.62 94.11 28.37
N ARG A 31 154.89 94.24 27.97
CA ARG A 31 155.86 95.19 28.59
C ARG A 31 157.15 95.44 27.80
N ALA A 32 157.72 94.42 27.16
CA ALA A 32 159.13 94.44 26.75
C ALA A 32 159.52 95.52 25.73
N LEU A 33 158.73 95.74 24.67
CA LEU A 33 159.21 96.38 23.44
C LEU A 33 158.70 97.81 23.18
N ARG A 34 158.51 98.60 24.24
CA ARG A 34 158.34 100.06 24.12
C ARG A 34 159.48 100.73 23.34
N THR A 35 160.69 100.15 23.39
CA THR A 35 161.89 100.60 22.67
C THR A 35 161.86 100.27 21.18
N GLU A 36 161.28 99.13 20.77
CA GLU A 36 161.19 98.74 19.35
C GLU A 36 160.07 99.47 18.61
N ASN A 37 159.07 99.98 19.33
CA ASN A 37 158.01 100.82 18.79
C ASN A 37 158.55 102.05 18.00
N GLY A 38 159.71 102.60 18.41
CA GLY A 38 160.39 103.69 17.69
C GLY A 38 161.13 103.29 16.40
N ARG A 39 161.34 101.98 16.17
CA ARG A 39 161.85 101.43 14.90
C ARG A 39 160.70 100.97 14.01
N LEU A 40 159.72 100.27 14.60
CA LEU A 40 158.48 99.84 13.94
C LEU A 40 157.69 101.03 13.37
N GLY A 41 157.59 102.15 14.09
CA GLY A 41 156.85 103.34 13.64
C GLY A 41 157.32 103.94 12.31
N ARG A 42 158.58 103.71 11.89
CA ARG A 42 159.06 104.11 10.55
C ARG A 42 158.78 103.04 9.48
N SER A 43 158.96 101.76 9.81
CA SER A 43 158.57 100.66 8.91
C SER A 43 157.07 100.63 8.63
N LEU A 44 156.24 101.02 9.61
CA LEU A 44 154.78 101.09 9.49
C LEU A 44 154.29 102.13 8.49
N ASN A 45 154.99 103.27 8.30
CA ASN A 45 154.55 104.28 7.34
C ASN A 45 154.85 103.89 5.89
N ASP A 46 155.99 103.25 5.61
CA ASP A 46 156.26 102.67 4.29
C ASP A 46 155.28 101.54 3.97
N LEU A 47 155.07 100.60 4.92
CA LEU A 47 154.09 99.53 4.77
C LEU A 47 152.66 100.06 4.60
N ARG A 48 152.27 101.13 5.31
CA ARG A 48 150.95 101.75 5.17
C ARG A 48 150.76 102.37 3.78
N SER A 49 151.78 103.05 3.27
CA SER A 49 151.76 103.64 1.92
C SER A 49 151.64 102.57 0.82
N GLN A 50 152.35 101.44 0.98
CA GLN A 50 152.24 100.29 0.08
C GLN A 50 150.86 99.59 0.22
N LEU A 51 150.31 99.50 1.42
CA LEU A 51 148.98 98.92 1.68
C LEU A 51 147.85 99.77 1.08
N GLU A 52 147.96 101.10 1.10
CA GLU A 52 146.99 102.01 0.48
C GLU A 52 147.00 101.89 -1.05
N PHE A 53 148.18 101.80 -1.67
CA PHE A 53 148.31 101.54 -3.11
C PHE A 53 147.77 100.15 -3.50
N ALA A 54 148.06 99.11 -2.70
CA ALA A 54 147.54 97.76 -2.92
C ALA A 54 146.02 97.64 -2.76
N LYS A 55 145.42 98.44 -1.85
CA LYS A 55 143.96 98.53 -1.72
C LYS A 55 143.32 99.12 -2.96
N ASP A 56 143.84 100.23 -3.48
CA ASP A 56 143.23 100.98 -4.57
C ASP A 56 143.22 100.19 -5.90
N ASP A 57 144.25 99.35 -6.12
CA ASP A 57 144.29 98.43 -7.27
C ASP A 57 143.41 97.18 -7.09
N ALA A 58 143.27 96.67 -5.85
CA ALA A 58 142.34 95.59 -5.52
C ALA A 58 140.87 96.02 -5.68
N GLU A 59 140.52 97.24 -5.26
CA GLU A 59 139.17 97.81 -5.40
C GLU A 59 138.79 98.01 -6.88
N LYS A 60 139.73 98.50 -7.71
CA LYS A 60 139.57 98.62 -9.18
C LYS A 60 139.46 97.26 -9.86
N SER A 61 140.21 96.26 -9.40
CA SER A 61 140.11 94.88 -9.89
C SER A 61 138.76 94.24 -9.56
N ARG A 62 138.21 94.53 -8.37
CA ARG A 62 136.88 94.07 -7.95
C ARG A 62 135.75 94.66 -8.81
N GLN A 63 135.78 95.97 -9.08
CA GLN A 63 134.78 96.60 -9.96
C GLN A 63 134.76 96.02 -11.39
N ARG A 64 135.91 95.59 -11.92
CA ARG A 64 136.01 94.89 -13.22
C ARG A 64 135.41 93.48 -13.19
N LEU A 65 135.47 92.80 -12.05
CA LEU A 65 134.85 91.48 -11.83
C LEU A 65 133.32 91.59 -11.73
N ASP A 66 132.81 92.54 -10.94
CA ASP A 66 131.36 92.71 -10.74
C ASP A 66 130.64 93.16 -12.04
N THR A 67 131.28 94.03 -12.83
CA THR A 67 130.77 94.42 -14.17
C THR A 67 130.85 93.30 -15.22
N SER A 68 131.70 92.29 -15.02
CA SER A 68 131.73 91.08 -15.85
C SER A 68 130.63 90.09 -15.44
N ASN A 69 130.47 89.83 -14.13
CA ASN A 69 129.44 88.94 -13.59
C ASN A 69 128.01 89.40 -13.95
N ALA A 70 127.73 90.70 -13.93
CA ALA A 70 126.44 91.25 -14.37
C ALA A 70 126.11 90.90 -15.85
N ARG A 71 127.12 90.87 -16.73
CA ARG A 71 126.96 90.53 -18.16
C ARG A 71 126.77 89.02 -18.38
N HIS A 72 127.39 88.19 -17.55
CA HIS A 72 127.16 86.74 -17.59
C HIS A 72 125.77 86.38 -17.03
N SER A 73 125.33 86.98 -15.93
CA SER A 73 123.99 86.76 -15.36
C SER A 73 122.87 87.08 -16.35
N THR A 74 122.97 88.20 -17.08
CA THR A 74 122.00 88.57 -18.13
C THR A 74 122.00 87.60 -19.32
N LYS A 75 123.13 86.96 -19.64
CA LYS A 75 123.21 85.98 -20.73
C LYS A 75 122.66 84.59 -20.36
N VAL A 76 122.82 84.16 -19.11
CA VAL A 76 122.22 82.91 -18.60
C VAL A 76 120.68 83.03 -18.59
N ASN A 77 120.15 84.11 -17.99
CA ASN A 77 118.71 84.39 -17.92
C ASN A 77 118.04 84.50 -19.32
N ALA A 78 118.79 84.81 -20.38
CA ALA A 78 118.29 84.83 -21.75
C ALA A 78 118.16 83.41 -22.34
N LEU A 79 119.16 82.55 -22.11
CA LEU A 79 119.18 81.17 -22.63
C LEU A 79 118.17 80.26 -21.91
N GLU A 80 117.96 80.44 -20.61
CA GLU A 80 116.94 79.69 -19.85
C GLU A 80 115.53 79.96 -20.39
N ARG A 81 115.21 81.22 -20.72
CA ARG A 81 113.94 81.61 -21.36
C ARG A 81 113.77 81.00 -22.75
N GLN A 82 114.86 80.86 -23.51
CA GLN A 82 114.83 80.25 -24.83
C GLN A 82 114.56 78.73 -24.73
N LEU A 83 115.18 78.05 -23.76
CA LEU A 83 115.00 76.62 -23.50
C LEU A 83 113.56 76.28 -23.06
N ASP A 84 112.93 77.12 -22.23
CA ASP A 84 111.54 76.92 -21.80
C ASP A 84 110.52 77.21 -22.92
N VAL A 85 110.82 78.12 -23.86
CA VAL A 85 110.00 78.30 -25.08
C VAL A 85 110.05 77.05 -25.96
N GLU A 86 111.22 76.45 -26.18
CA GLU A 86 111.36 75.21 -26.95
C GLU A 86 110.64 74.04 -26.28
N ARG A 87 110.74 73.90 -24.95
CA ARG A 87 109.97 72.92 -24.16
C ARG A 87 108.47 73.09 -24.32
N LEU A 88 107.96 74.33 -24.25
CA LEU A 88 106.54 74.63 -24.44
C LEU A 88 106.08 74.35 -25.88
N GLN A 89 106.89 74.66 -26.90
CA GLN A 89 106.58 74.34 -28.29
C GLN A 89 106.54 72.83 -28.55
N HIS A 90 107.50 72.07 -28.02
CA HIS A 90 107.53 70.62 -28.14
C HIS A 90 106.35 69.95 -27.40
N ALA A 91 106.04 70.40 -26.19
CA ALA A 91 104.86 69.93 -25.44
C ALA A 91 103.55 70.23 -26.18
N ASN A 92 103.42 71.41 -26.79
CA ASN A 92 102.23 71.77 -27.57
C ASN A 92 102.12 70.95 -28.86
N GLN A 93 103.22 70.71 -29.59
CA GLN A 93 103.20 69.79 -30.75
C GLN A 93 102.83 68.36 -30.36
N GLN A 94 103.30 67.85 -29.23
CA GLN A 94 102.86 66.54 -28.73
C GLN A 94 101.38 66.53 -28.35
N GLN A 95 100.86 67.60 -27.73
CA GLN A 95 99.44 67.69 -27.40
C GLN A 95 98.53 67.81 -28.64
N VAL A 96 98.97 68.50 -29.71
CA VAL A 96 98.26 68.54 -30.99
C VAL A 96 98.24 67.15 -31.62
N LYS A 97 99.39 66.47 -31.75
CA LYS A 97 99.46 65.10 -32.30
C LYS A 97 98.61 64.11 -31.49
N ALA A 98 98.60 64.22 -30.17
CA ALA A 98 97.74 63.41 -29.31
C ALA A 98 96.25 63.67 -29.57
N LYS A 99 95.82 64.93 -29.71
CA LYS A 99 94.42 65.29 -30.04
C LYS A 99 94.00 64.87 -31.45
N GLU A 100 94.93 64.86 -32.41
CA GLU A 100 94.68 64.37 -33.77
C GLU A 100 94.58 62.84 -33.80
N GLN A 101 95.44 62.13 -33.07
CA GLN A 101 95.32 60.69 -32.85
C GLN A 101 94.04 60.33 -32.10
N GLU A 102 93.64 61.10 -31.07
CA GLU A 102 92.39 60.92 -30.35
C GLU A 102 91.17 61.15 -31.25
N LYS A 103 91.18 62.18 -32.11
CA LYS A 103 90.14 62.39 -33.14
C LYS A 103 90.10 61.25 -34.15
N SER A 104 91.25 60.80 -34.64
CA SER A 104 91.36 59.68 -35.60
C SER A 104 90.82 58.39 -35.00
N TRP A 105 91.23 58.07 -33.77
CA TRP A 105 90.76 56.90 -33.03
C TRP A 105 89.26 56.98 -32.72
N LYS A 106 88.74 58.15 -32.32
CA LYS A 106 87.30 58.35 -32.13
C LYS A 106 86.49 58.26 -33.43
N ALA A 107 87.04 58.71 -34.56
CA ALA A 107 86.40 58.57 -35.86
C ALA A 107 86.39 57.11 -36.33
N TRP A 108 87.51 56.40 -36.20
CA TRP A 108 87.62 54.97 -36.51
C TRP A 108 86.73 54.12 -35.59
N HIS A 109 86.79 54.33 -34.28
CA HIS A 109 85.98 53.59 -33.33
C HIS A 109 84.47 53.88 -33.51
N LYS A 110 84.09 55.12 -33.88
CA LYS A 110 82.72 55.40 -34.28
C LYS A 110 82.34 54.63 -35.55
N ALA A 111 83.17 54.65 -36.59
CA ALA A 111 82.90 53.91 -37.83
C ALA A 111 82.77 52.40 -37.58
N GLU A 112 83.60 51.83 -36.69
CA GLU A 112 83.52 50.42 -36.29
C GLU A 112 82.25 50.12 -35.46
N VAL A 113 81.85 51.01 -34.55
CA VAL A 113 80.59 50.89 -33.81
C VAL A 113 79.38 51.01 -34.75
N ASP A 114 79.39 51.97 -35.69
CA ASP A 114 78.34 52.14 -36.69
C ASP A 114 78.28 50.92 -37.62
N HIS A 115 79.43 50.35 -38.03
CA HIS A 115 79.52 49.11 -38.79
C HIS A 115 78.99 47.89 -38.03
N LEU A 116 79.39 47.71 -36.76
CA LEU A 116 78.86 46.64 -35.91
C LEU A 116 77.37 46.79 -35.62
N ASN A 117 76.86 48.02 -35.50
CA ASN A 117 75.44 48.31 -35.38
C ASN A 117 74.67 47.96 -36.66
N VAL A 118 75.20 48.30 -37.85
CA VAL A 118 74.62 47.89 -39.14
C VAL A 118 74.65 46.38 -39.33
N ALA A 119 75.77 45.72 -38.99
CA ALA A 119 75.90 44.27 -39.06
C ALA A 119 74.89 43.56 -38.14
N LYS A 120 74.78 44.01 -36.88
CA LYS A 120 73.79 43.47 -35.93
C LYS A 120 72.35 43.81 -36.28
N ALA A 121 72.08 45.01 -36.80
CA ALA A 121 70.75 45.34 -37.32
C ALA A 121 70.36 44.44 -38.50
N THR A 122 71.32 44.10 -39.36
CA THR A 122 71.13 43.16 -40.47
C THR A 122 70.91 41.73 -39.97
N GLU A 123 71.70 41.27 -39.00
CA GLU A 123 71.53 39.96 -38.35
C GLU A 123 70.17 39.84 -37.65
N ILE A 124 69.79 40.86 -36.86
CA ILE A 124 68.48 40.95 -36.20
C ILE A 124 67.35 40.99 -37.24
N SER A 125 67.48 41.76 -38.32
CA SER A 125 66.48 41.78 -39.40
C SER A 125 66.35 40.43 -40.10
N GLN A 126 67.44 39.71 -40.34
CA GLN A 126 67.40 38.34 -40.90
C GLN A 126 66.81 37.34 -39.90
N LEU A 127 67.03 37.51 -38.59
CA LEU A 127 66.45 36.66 -37.56
C LEU A 127 64.94 36.93 -37.42
N ILE A 128 64.52 38.20 -37.44
CA ILE A 128 63.11 38.61 -37.48
C ILE A 128 62.44 38.01 -38.71
N GLN A 129 62.99 38.18 -39.92
CA GLN A 129 62.43 37.59 -41.14
C GLN A 129 62.27 36.06 -41.00
N LYS A 130 63.30 35.35 -40.52
CA LYS A 130 63.21 33.88 -40.29
C LYS A 130 62.17 33.49 -39.22
N HIS A 131 61.91 34.35 -38.24
CA HIS A 131 60.85 34.14 -37.26
C HIS A 131 59.46 34.44 -37.84
N GLU A 132 59.32 35.49 -38.64
CA GLU A 132 58.08 35.84 -39.36
C GLU A 132 57.73 34.77 -40.39
N ASP A 133 58.67 34.35 -41.22
CA ASP A 133 58.54 33.23 -42.18
C ASP A 133 58.07 31.94 -41.46
N ARG A 134 58.64 31.66 -40.27
CA ARG A 134 58.28 30.49 -39.45
C ARG A 134 56.91 30.64 -38.78
N ILE A 135 56.52 31.85 -38.38
CA ILE A 135 55.17 32.14 -37.86
C ILE A 135 54.15 31.98 -38.98
N VAL A 136 54.41 32.52 -40.17
CA VAL A 136 53.55 32.37 -41.36
C VAL A 136 53.42 30.91 -41.76
N ALA A 137 54.52 30.15 -41.83
CA ALA A 137 54.49 28.71 -42.12
C ALA A 137 53.68 27.92 -41.06
N MET A 138 53.83 28.25 -39.78
CA MET A 138 53.07 27.62 -38.69
C MET A 138 51.58 28.00 -38.72
N GLN A 139 51.25 29.24 -39.07
CA GLN A 139 49.86 29.69 -39.28
C GLN A 139 49.23 29.02 -40.49
N GLN A 140 49.98 28.83 -41.58
CA GLN A 140 49.55 28.05 -42.75
C GLN A 140 49.32 26.58 -42.38
N GLU A 141 50.23 25.95 -41.64
CA GLU A 141 50.08 24.56 -41.18
C GLU A 141 48.87 24.39 -40.24
N LEU A 142 48.69 25.31 -39.28
CA LEU A 142 47.51 25.34 -38.40
C LEU A 142 46.21 25.56 -39.17
N THR A 143 46.22 26.43 -40.19
CA THR A 143 45.05 26.67 -41.05
C THR A 143 44.74 25.43 -41.88
N ARG A 144 45.75 24.77 -42.46
CA ARG A 144 45.58 23.53 -43.22
C ARG A 144 45.04 22.41 -42.35
N LYS A 145 45.62 22.18 -41.17
CA LYS A 145 45.14 21.21 -40.18
C LYS A 145 43.74 21.52 -39.67
N LYS A 146 43.40 22.81 -39.50
CA LYS A 146 42.03 23.22 -39.13
C LYS A 146 41.04 22.81 -40.24
N VAL A 147 41.35 23.10 -41.51
CA VAL A 147 40.51 22.68 -42.64
C VAL A 147 40.42 21.15 -42.75
N GLU A 148 41.53 20.43 -42.58
CA GLU A 148 41.55 18.95 -42.53
C GLU A 148 40.64 18.40 -41.41
N PHE A 149 40.64 19.00 -40.21
CA PHE A 149 39.74 18.60 -39.12
C PHE A 149 38.28 19.03 -39.34
N GLU A 150 38.03 20.19 -39.95
CA GLU A 150 36.68 20.63 -40.30
C GLU A 150 36.07 19.73 -41.39
N GLU A 151 36.86 19.29 -42.38
CA GLU A 151 36.47 18.31 -43.39
C GLU A 151 36.26 16.90 -42.79
N GLN A 152 37.17 16.42 -41.93
CA GLN A 152 37.01 15.13 -41.24
C GLN A 152 35.78 15.10 -40.33
N THR A 153 35.50 16.19 -39.59
CA THR A 153 34.32 16.26 -38.73
C THR A 153 33.04 16.45 -39.54
N TRP A 154 33.06 17.14 -40.68
CA TRP A 154 31.92 17.23 -41.59
C TRP A 154 31.60 15.89 -42.25
N THR A 155 32.60 15.21 -42.83
CA THR A 155 32.42 13.89 -43.46
C THR A 155 31.99 12.82 -42.45
N THR A 156 32.53 12.84 -41.23
CA THR A 156 32.08 11.94 -40.15
C THR A 156 30.62 12.21 -39.76
N LYS A 157 30.22 13.49 -39.63
CA LYS A 157 28.82 13.86 -39.35
C LYS A 157 27.88 13.41 -40.46
N ALA A 158 28.19 13.72 -41.72
CA ALA A 158 27.38 13.31 -42.87
C ALA A 158 27.23 11.78 -42.96
N THR A 159 28.32 11.03 -42.71
CA THR A 159 28.29 9.57 -42.66
C THR A 159 27.40 9.06 -41.52
N HIS A 160 27.51 9.64 -40.33
CA HIS A 160 26.69 9.29 -39.17
C HIS A 160 25.21 9.66 -39.36
N GLU A 161 24.90 10.82 -39.94
CA GLU A 161 23.55 11.24 -40.30
C GLU A 161 22.92 10.31 -41.36
N GLN A 162 23.70 9.87 -42.34
CA GLN A 162 23.28 8.86 -43.32
C GLN A 162 23.04 7.49 -42.65
N GLN A 163 23.92 7.03 -41.75
CA GLN A 163 23.72 5.80 -40.98
C GLN A 163 22.47 5.86 -40.10
N MET A 164 22.27 6.96 -39.36
CA MET A 164 21.07 7.19 -38.56
C MET A 164 19.80 7.22 -39.41
N THR A 165 19.86 7.83 -40.61
CA THR A 165 18.75 7.83 -41.56
C THR A 165 18.42 6.42 -42.06
N ASN A 166 19.44 5.62 -42.40
CA ASN A 166 19.26 4.24 -42.85
C ASN A 166 18.64 3.37 -41.74
N VAL A 167 19.19 3.43 -40.52
CA VAL A 167 18.65 2.70 -39.34
C VAL A 167 17.22 3.14 -39.01
N PHE A 168 16.91 4.44 -39.13
CA PHE A 168 15.55 4.93 -38.92
C PHE A 168 14.56 4.40 -39.98
N GLN A 169 14.94 4.34 -41.26
CA GLN A 169 14.10 3.73 -42.29
C GLN A 169 13.97 2.22 -42.09
N GLU A 170 15.04 1.52 -41.71
CA GLU A 170 14.99 0.09 -41.41
C GLU A 170 14.02 -0.21 -40.26
N HIS A 171 14.20 0.44 -39.10
CA HIS A 171 13.28 0.32 -37.97
C HIS A 171 11.84 0.69 -38.36
N LYS A 172 11.63 1.72 -39.19
CA LYS A 172 10.29 2.08 -39.69
C LYS A 172 9.67 0.96 -40.55
N THR A 173 10.46 0.28 -41.39
CA THR A 173 9.97 -0.88 -42.15
C THR A 173 9.70 -2.09 -41.26
N GLN A 174 10.56 -2.36 -40.27
CA GLN A 174 10.35 -3.44 -39.29
C GLN A 174 9.08 -3.21 -38.46
N ILE A 175 8.86 -1.99 -37.95
CA ILE A 175 7.63 -1.60 -37.24
C ILE A 175 6.40 -1.84 -38.14
N SER A 176 6.41 -1.36 -39.39
CA SER A 176 5.29 -1.54 -40.31
C SER A 176 5.01 -3.02 -40.64
N GLN A 177 6.05 -3.86 -40.72
CA GLN A 177 5.89 -5.31 -40.88
C GLN A 177 5.28 -5.97 -39.64
N ILE A 178 5.74 -5.61 -38.44
CA ILE A 178 5.20 -6.12 -37.16
C ILE A 178 3.75 -5.65 -36.95
N GLU A 179 3.41 -4.41 -37.30
CA GLU A 179 2.03 -3.90 -37.28
C GLU A 179 1.11 -4.67 -38.24
N ALA A 180 1.57 -4.96 -39.46
CA ALA A 180 0.83 -5.76 -40.43
C ALA A 180 0.65 -7.21 -39.98
N GLU A 181 1.67 -7.83 -39.37
CA GLU A 181 1.55 -9.17 -38.80
C GLU A 181 0.62 -9.20 -37.59
N MET A 182 0.70 -8.22 -36.67
CA MET A 182 -0.25 -8.09 -35.57
C MET A 182 -1.69 -7.92 -36.06
N ALA A 183 -1.91 -7.14 -37.12
CA ALA A 183 -3.23 -6.97 -37.71
C ALA A 183 -3.77 -8.30 -38.28
N ARG A 184 -2.94 -9.03 -39.04
CA ARG A 184 -3.28 -10.37 -39.56
C ARG A 184 -3.61 -11.35 -38.43
N LEU A 185 -2.75 -11.44 -37.41
CA LEU A 185 -2.93 -12.36 -36.28
C LEU A 185 -4.18 -12.04 -35.47
N ARG A 186 -4.53 -10.75 -35.30
CA ARG A 186 -5.80 -10.33 -34.68
C ARG A 186 -7.00 -10.78 -35.52
N GLN A 187 -6.96 -10.57 -36.83
CA GLN A 187 -8.03 -10.98 -37.75
C GLN A 187 -8.22 -12.51 -37.77
N ASP A 188 -7.14 -13.29 -37.82
CA ASP A 188 -7.18 -14.76 -37.76
C ASP A 188 -7.68 -15.27 -36.40
N HIS A 189 -7.34 -14.59 -35.30
CA HIS A 189 -7.81 -14.92 -33.96
C HIS A 189 -9.31 -14.61 -33.79
N GLU A 190 -9.76 -13.43 -34.24
CA GLU A 190 -11.17 -13.04 -34.21
C GLU A 190 -12.04 -13.97 -35.07
N ARG A 191 -11.55 -14.37 -36.25
CA ARG A 191 -12.19 -15.38 -37.10
C ARG A 191 -12.33 -16.74 -36.40
N LYS A 192 -11.29 -17.19 -35.70
CA LYS A 192 -11.32 -18.45 -34.91
C LYS A 192 -12.28 -18.36 -33.72
N LEU A 193 -12.33 -17.22 -33.02
CA LEU A 193 -13.30 -16.99 -31.93
C LEU A 193 -14.74 -17.02 -32.45
N SER A 194 -15.01 -16.40 -33.60
CA SER A 194 -16.33 -16.41 -34.24
C SER A 194 -16.75 -17.84 -34.59
N GLN A 195 -15.88 -18.61 -35.24
CA GLN A 195 -16.14 -20.02 -35.60
C GLN A 195 -16.37 -20.90 -34.36
N LEU A 196 -15.60 -20.72 -33.29
CA LEU A 196 -15.78 -21.48 -32.05
C LEU A 196 -17.09 -21.09 -31.33
N HIS A 197 -17.48 -19.82 -31.36
CA HIS A 197 -18.74 -19.34 -30.80
C HIS A 197 -19.95 -19.88 -31.56
N GLU A 198 -19.90 -19.91 -32.90
CA GLU A 198 -20.95 -20.51 -33.73
C GLU A 198 -21.08 -22.02 -33.51
N ALA A 199 -19.95 -22.74 -33.43
CA ALA A 199 -19.93 -24.17 -33.14
C ALA A 199 -20.55 -24.48 -31.76
N TYR A 200 -20.14 -23.76 -30.71
CA TYR A 200 -20.67 -23.94 -29.35
C TYR A 200 -22.16 -23.55 -29.25
N LYS A 201 -22.60 -22.53 -30.00
CA LYS A 201 -24.02 -22.15 -30.11
C LYS A 201 -24.85 -23.24 -30.80
N ALA A 202 -24.32 -23.87 -31.84
CA ALA A 202 -24.96 -24.99 -32.53
C ALA A 202 -25.06 -26.23 -31.61
N GLU A 203 -23.95 -26.62 -30.96
CA GLU A 203 -23.90 -27.72 -29.99
C GLU A 203 -24.91 -27.50 -28.84
N ARG A 204 -24.93 -26.29 -28.25
CA ARG A 204 -25.88 -25.94 -27.20
C ARG A 204 -27.33 -26.04 -27.66
N THR A 205 -27.63 -25.65 -28.91
CA THR A 205 -28.98 -25.76 -29.50
C THR A 205 -29.37 -27.22 -29.73
N GLN A 206 -28.43 -28.06 -30.19
CA GLN A 206 -28.64 -29.50 -30.35
C GLN A 206 -28.88 -30.19 -29.01
N MET A 207 -28.12 -29.83 -27.97
CA MET A 207 -28.26 -30.37 -26.61
C MET A 207 -29.57 -29.94 -25.94
N THR A 208 -30.02 -28.69 -26.09
CA THR A 208 -31.33 -28.27 -25.56
C THR A 208 -32.47 -28.99 -26.26
N TYR A 209 -32.45 -29.08 -27.60
CA TYR A 209 -33.46 -29.83 -28.36
C TYR A 209 -33.50 -31.32 -27.98
N HIS A 210 -32.34 -31.96 -27.77
CA HIS A 210 -32.27 -33.33 -27.28
C HIS A 210 -32.86 -33.46 -25.86
N HIS A 211 -32.51 -32.54 -24.94
CA HIS A 211 -33.03 -32.54 -23.58
C HIS A 211 -34.55 -32.32 -23.52
N GLU A 212 -35.09 -31.40 -24.32
CA GLU A 212 -36.53 -31.17 -24.46
C GLU A 212 -37.25 -32.43 -24.96
N ARG A 213 -36.71 -33.08 -26.00
CA ARG A 213 -37.26 -34.32 -26.57
C ARG A 213 -37.24 -35.49 -25.58
N VAL A 214 -36.21 -35.62 -24.75
CA VAL A 214 -36.14 -36.63 -23.68
C VAL A 214 -37.10 -36.30 -22.55
N THR A 215 -37.14 -35.03 -22.11
CA THR A 215 -38.04 -34.55 -21.05
C THR A 215 -39.51 -34.73 -21.45
N GLN A 216 -39.88 -34.47 -22.70
CA GLN A 216 -41.24 -34.69 -23.16
C GLN A 216 -41.60 -36.17 -23.19
N ARG A 217 -40.74 -37.05 -23.74
CA ARG A 217 -40.94 -38.51 -23.68
C ARG A 217 -41.16 -39.02 -22.26
N LEU A 218 -40.36 -38.56 -21.30
CA LEU A 218 -40.50 -38.94 -19.90
C LEU A 218 -41.82 -38.43 -19.29
N ARG A 219 -42.31 -37.24 -19.67
CA ARG A 219 -43.66 -36.77 -19.29
C ARG A 219 -44.75 -37.64 -19.90
N ASP A 220 -44.64 -37.98 -21.18
CA ASP A 220 -45.61 -38.81 -21.90
C ASP A 220 -45.67 -40.23 -21.31
N ASP A 221 -44.51 -40.82 -20.99
CA ASP A 221 -44.39 -42.11 -20.31
C ASP A 221 -44.98 -42.07 -18.89
N VAL A 222 -44.71 -41.02 -18.09
CA VAL A 222 -45.30 -40.83 -16.76
C VAL A 222 -46.81 -40.63 -16.85
N GLN A 223 -47.31 -39.86 -17.82
CA GLN A 223 -48.75 -39.70 -18.04
C GLN A 223 -49.41 -41.03 -18.44
N ARG A 224 -48.79 -41.81 -19.33
CA ARG A 224 -49.28 -43.14 -19.71
C ARG A 224 -49.30 -44.12 -18.54
N LEU A 225 -48.24 -44.14 -17.71
CA LEU A 225 -48.17 -44.99 -16.51
C LEU A 225 -49.20 -44.57 -15.47
N ASN A 226 -49.36 -43.27 -15.21
CA ASN A 226 -50.38 -42.77 -14.30
C ASN A 226 -51.80 -43.07 -14.81
N ALA A 227 -52.07 -42.93 -16.10
CA ALA A 227 -53.36 -43.30 -16.69
C ALA A 227 -53.63 -44.82 -16.59
N ALA A 228 -52.62 -45.66 -16.80
CA ALA A 228 -52.74 -47.12 -16.64
C ALA A 228 -52.98 -47.52 -15.17
N LEU A 229 -52.28 -46.90 -14.22
CA LEU A 229 -52.50 -47.09 -12.78
C LEU A 229 -53.92 -46.65 -12.39
N LEU A 230 -54.34 -45.43 -12.77
CA LEU A 230 -55.69 -44.94 -12.51
C LEU A 230 -56.77 -45.84 -13.12
N THR A 231 -56.57 -46.37 -14.33
CA THR A 231 -57.53 -47.29 -14.96
C THR A 231 -57.63 -48.62 -14.20
N ARG A 232 -56.49 -49.21 -13.82
CA ARG A 232 -56.45 -50.44 -13.02
C ARG A 232 -57.09 -50.23 -11.65
N ASP A 233 -56.77 -49.12 -11.00
CA ASP A 233 -57.23 -48.82 -9.65
C ASP A 233 -58.68 -48.31 -9.65
N ASP A 234 -59.22 -47.78 -10.75
CA ASP A 234 -60.67 -47.59 -10.87
C ASP A 234 -61.40 -48.92 -11.07
N GLN A 235 -60.88 -49.85 -11.89
CA GLN A 235 -61.49 -51.18 -12.03
C GLN A 235 -61.52 -51.96 -10.70
N ILE A 236 -60.39 -52.02 -9.98
CA ILE A 236 -60.30 -52.71 -8.68
C ILE A 236 -61.11 -51.98 -7.61
N TYR A 237 -60.99 -50.65 -7.47
CA TYR A 237 -61.53 -49.96 -6.29
C TYR A 237 -62.96 -49.43 -6.46
N GLN A 238 -63.45 -49.20 -7.68
CA GLN A 238 -64.89 -48.96 -7.91
C GLN A 238 -65.66 -50.29 -7.87
N GLY A 239 -65.06 -51.37 -8.39
CA GLY A 239 -65.66 -52.71 -8.39
C GLY A 239 -65.71 -53.38 -7.02
N GLU A 240 -64.58 -53.45 -6.31
CA GLU A 240 -64.43 -54.30 -5.12
C GLU A 240 -64.38 -53.55 -3.79
N LEU A 241 -63.71 -52.40 -3.70
CA LEU A 241 -63.38 -51.83 -2.38
C LEU A 241 -64.60 -51.34 -1.57
N PHE A 242 -65.67 -50.90 -2.24
CA PHE A 242 -66.92 -50.49 -1.59
C PHE A 242 -67.94 -51.64 -1.47
N THR A 243 -67.86 -52.65 -2.32
CA THR A 243 -68.82 -53.78 -2.39
C THR A 243 -68.42 -54.96 -1.50
N THR A 244 -67.12 -55.24 -1.36
CA THR A 244 -66.61 -56.40 -0.62
C THR A 244 -66.57 -56.17 0.89
N SER A 245 -66.55 -57.27 1.64
CA SER A 245 -66.51 -57.31 3.10
C SER A 245 -65.14 -56.96 3.73
N GLY A 246 -64.14 -56.55 2.93
CA GLY A 246 -62.76 -56.36 3.37
C GLY A 246 -62.45 -55.07 4.17
N LEU A 247 -63.38 -54.11 4.21
CA LEU A 247 -63.22 -52.88 5.01
C LEU A 247 -63.85 -53.05 6.40
N PRO A 248 -63.13 -52.77 7.50
CA PRO A 248 -63.65 -52.94 8.86
C PRO A 248 -64.77 -51.92 9.15
N ALA A 249 -65.99 -52.43 9.26
CA ALA A 249 -67.14 -51.70 9.78
C ALA A 249 -67.29 -52.01 11.27
N SER A 250 -66.67 -51.21 12.14
CA SER A 250 -66.92 -51.30 13.58
C SER A 250 -68.35 -50.85 13.90
N PRO A 251 -69.08 -51.56 14.79
CA PRO A 251 -70.34 -51.07 15.30
C PRO A 251 -70.11 -49.85 16.22
N ASP A 252 -71.14 -49.02 16.34
CA ASP A 252 -71.09 -47.78 17.12
C ASP A 252 -70.72 -48.02 18.59
N GLU A 253 -71.16 -49.15 19.15
CA GLU A 253 -70.82 -49.60 20.51
C GLU A 253 -69.31 -49.81 20.70
N HIS A 254 -68.61 -50.30 19.67
CA HIS A 254 -67.15 -50.50 19.74
C HIS A 254 -66.41 -49.17 19.61
N ILE A 255 -66.87 -48.28 18.72
CA ILE A 255 -66.33 -46.94 18.56
C ILE A 255 -66.51 -46.13 19.86
N ALA A 256 -67.71 -46.18 20.45
CA ALA A 256 -68.01 -45.54 21.73
C ALA A 256 -67.17 -46.11 22.88
N SER A 257 -66.96 -47.43 22.93
CA SER A 257 -66.09 -48.07 23.93
C SER A 257 -64.63 -47.63 23.79
N GLN A 258 -64.06 -47.64 22.57
CA GLN A 258 -62.69 -47.17 22.32
C GLN A 258 -62.51 -45.67 22.66
N PHE A 259 -63.55 -44.86 22.44
CA PHE A 259 -63.55 -43.43 22.79
C PHE A 259 -63.66 -43.22 24.30
N SER A 260 -64.50 -43.98 25.00
CA SER A 260 -64.68 -43.84 26.45
C SER A 260 -63.45 -44.27 27.26
N ASP A 261 -62.62 -45.18 26.75
CA ASP A 261 -61.28 -45.41 27.31
C ASP A 261 -60.45 -44.10 27.37
N ILE A 262 -60.57 -43.24 26.35
CA ILE A 262 -59.87 -41.94 26.27
C ILE A 262 -60.53 -40.95 27.22
N GLU A 263 -61.86 -40.86 27.24
CA GLU A 263 -62.62 -40.03 28.19
C GLU A 263 -62.21 -40.31 29.64
N GLN A 264 -62.14 -41.58 30.04
CA GLN A 264 -61.77 -42.00 31.39
C GLN A 264 -60.32 -41.62 31.74
N MET A 265 -59.38 -41.71 30.78
CA MET A 265 -58.02 -41.22 30.98
C MET A 265 -57.97 -39.69 31.14
N VAL A 266 -58.75 -38.94 30.36
CA VAL A 266 -58.82 -37.46 30.46
C VAL A 266 -59.54 -37.03 31.75
N GLU A 267 -60.59 -37.72 32.17
CA GLU A 267 -61.22 -37.55 33.49
C GLU A 267 -60.22 -37.82 34.63
N SER A 268 -59.40 -38.87 34.52
CA SER A 268 -58.39 -39.18 35.53
C SER A 268 -57.37 -38.06 35.69
N LEU A 269 -56.89 -37.48 34.57
CA LEU A 269 -56.04 -36.28 34.61
C LEU A 269 -56.79 -35.06 35.19
N GLY A 270 -58.08 -34.91 34.86
CA GLY A 270 -58.97 -33.90 35.45
C GLY A 270 -59.20 -34.03 36.97
N ARG A 271 -58.72 -35.10 37.62
CA ARG A 271 -58.77 -35.32 39.07
C ARG A 271 -57.43 -35.07 39.79
N LEU A 272 -56.38 -34.67 39.06
CA LEU A 272 -55.05 -34.38 39.63
C LEU A 272 -55.07 -33.20 40.62
N GLN A 273 -54.07 -33.17 41.51
CA GLN A 273 -53.98 -32.15 42.55
C GLN A 273 -53.59 -30.78 41.96
N TRP A 274 -54.50 -29.82 42.12
CA TRP A 274 -54.28 -28.42 41.72
C TRP A 274 -53.21 -27.77 42.58
N ARG A 275 -52.26 -27.06 41.96
CA ARG A 275 -51.17 -26.35 42.68
C ARG A 275 -51.75 -25.21 43.51
N GLN A 276 -51.16 -24.92 44.67
CA GLN A 276 -51.59 -23.80 45.52
C GLN A 276 -51.52 -22.43 44.80
N SER A 277 -50.46 -22.23 44.02
CA SER A 277 -50.22 -21.05 43.18
C SER A 277 -49.94 -21.47 41.72
N PRO A 278 -50.98 -21.68 40.88
CA PRO A 278 -50.82 -21.91 39.44
C PRO A 278 -50.39 -20.61 38.73
N LYS A 279 -49.70 -20.72 37.58
CA LYS A 279 -49.11 -19.55 36.91
C LYS A 279 -50.13 -18.71 36.11
N MET A 280 -51.10 -19.37 35.48
CA MET A 280 -52.04 -18.75 34.54
C MET A 280 -53.44 -18.61 35.15
N TRP A 281 -54.03 -19.72 35.60
CA TRP A 281 -55.34 -19.75 36.26
C TRP A 281 -55.25 -19.38 37.75
N THR A 282 -54.83 -18.15 38.06
CA THR A 282 -54.61 -17.70 39.45
C THR A 282 -55.90 -17.75 40.29
N ASN A 283 -55.77 -17.69 41.62
CA ASN A 283 -56.91 -17.76 42.54
C ASN A 283 -57.85 -16.55 42.42
N GLU A 284 -57.40 -15.45 41.82
CA GLU A 284 -58.19 -14.27 41.46
C GLU A 284 -59.00 -14.55 40.18
N VAL A 285 -58.35 -15.06 39.13
CA VAL A 285 -59.00 -15.47 37.88
C VAL A 285 -60.09 -16.51 38.15
N LEU A 286 -59.74 -17.58 38.88
CA LEU A 286 -60.67 -18.63 39.28
C LEU A 286 -61.84 -18.13 40.13
N ARG A 287 -61.67 -17.04 40.89
CA ARG A 287 -62.74 -16.43 41.68
C ARG A 287 -63.67 -15.58 40.83
N ALA A 288 -63.13 -14.83 39.86
CA ALA A 288 -63.92 -14.05 38.92
C ALA A 288 -64.81 -14.95 38.05
N ILE A 289 -64.22 -15.99 37.44
CA ILE A 289 -64.91 -16.86 36.48
C ILE A 289 -65.78 -17.95 37.13
N ARG A 290 -65.84 -18.02 38.48
CA ARG A 290 -66.53 -19.12 39.17
C ARG A 290 -68.03 -19.15 38.87
N GLY A 291 -68.67 -17.98 38.83
CA GLY A 291 -70.13 -17.87 38.72
C GLY A 291 -70.83 -18.75 39.76
N SER A 292 -71.76 -19.58 39.30
CA SER A 292 -72.48 -20.58 40.12
C SER A 292 -71.74 -21.91 40.32
N HIS A 293 -70.58 -22.11 39.69
CA HIS A 293 -69.93 -23.42 39.61
C HIS A 293 -69.10 -23.76 40.86
N ASN A 294 -69.04 -25.05 41.20
CA ASN A 294 -68.18 -25.53 42.26
C ASN A 294 -66.70 -25.47 41.82
N ASP A 295 -65.84 -24.89 42.64
CA ASP A 295 -64.40 -24.73 42.39
C ASP A 295 -63.71 -26.03 41.93
N ARG A 296 -64.08 -27.17 42.52
CA ARG A 296 -63.55 -28.50 42.16
C ARG A 296 -63.98 -28.94 40.76
N VAL A 297 -65.21 -28.59 40.36
CA VAL A 297 -65.78 -28.94 39.05
C VAL A 297 -65.17 -28.04 37.97
N LEU A 298 -65.07 -26.73 38.22
CA LEU A 298 -64.41 -25.76 37.34
C LEU A 298 -62.94 -26.14 37.09
N LYS A 299 -62.16 -26.39 38.15
CA LYS A 299 -60.75 -26.79 38.04
C LYS A 299 -60.57 -28.06 37.21
N ARG A 300 -61.39 -29.08 37.48
CA ARG A 300 -61.43 -30.30 36.67
C ARG A 300 -61.73 -30.01 35.20
N ALA A 301 -62.74 -29.19 34.91
CA ALA A 301 -63.12 -28.85 33.53
C ALA A 301 -62.02 -28.09 32.79
N ILE A 302 -61.29 -27.17 33.44
CA ILE A 302 -60.13 -26.48 32.85
C ILE A 302 -59.04 -27.48 32.43
N VAL A 303 -58.77 -28.50 33.24
CA VAL A 303 -57.78 -29.55 32.90
C VAL A 303 -58.28 -30.43 31.74
N GLN A 304 -59.55 -30.85 31.76
CA GLN A 304 -60.11 -31.66 30.66
C GLN A 304 -60.13 -30.87 29.33
N ASP A 305 -60.55 -29.61 29.36
CA ASP A 305 -60.60 -28.69 28.22
C ASP A 305 -59.21 -28.47 27.59
N LEU A 306 -58.18 -28.25 28.42
CA LEU A 306 -56.79 -28.14 27.98
C LEU A 306 -56.32 -29.43 27.29
N VAL A 307 -56.55 -30.59 27.93
CA VAL A 307 -56.12 -31.89 27.40
C VAL A 307 -56.83 -32.20 26.08
N TRP A 308 -58.15 -32.00 25.99
CA TRP A 308 -58.90 -32.18 24.74
C TRP A 308 -58.47 -31.21 23.64
N SER A 309 -58.16 -29.95 23.98
CA SER A 309 -57.67 -28.96 23.01
C SER A 309 -56.34 -29.39 22.38
N LEU A 310 -55.40 -29.91 23.19
CA LEU A 310 -54.10 -30.40 22.71
C LEU A 310 -54.23 -31.74 21.95
N LEU A 311 -55.05 -32.68 22.42
CA LEU A 311 -55.34 -33.91 21.68
C LEU A 311 -56.00 -33.61 20.32
N PHE A 312 -56.88 -32.62 20.23
CA PHE A 312 -57.46 -32.18 18.96
C PHE A 312 -56.42 -31.55 18.03
N LYS A 313 -55.58 -30.63 18.55
CA LYS A 313 -54.48 -29.97 17.82
C LYS A 313 -53.49 -30.96 17.17
N HIS A 314 -53.11 -32.03 17.87
CA HIS A 314 -52.08 -32.98 17.43
C HIS A 314 -52.60 -34.31 16.87
N ILE A 315 -53.86 -34.67 17.12
CA ILE A 315 -54.46 -35.94 16.69
C ILE A 315 -55.81 -35.71 16.00
N PHE A 316 -56.84 -35.29 16.74
CA PHE A 316 -58.23 -35.48 16.26
C PHE A 316 -58.73 -34.50 15.18
N CYS A 317 -58.01 -33.41 14.89
CA CYS A 317 -58.48 -32.42 13.90
C CYS A 317 -58.40 -32.90 12.43
N SER A 318 -57.67 -33.98 12.13
CA SER A 318 -57.73 -34.67 10.84
C SER A 318 -57.15 -36.09 10.97
N PRO A 319 -57.52 -37.05 10.09
CA PRO A 319 -56.93 -38.39 10.11
C PRO A 319 -55.40 -38.40 9.93
N PHE A 320 -54.84 -37.38 9.28
CA PHE A 320 -53.41 -37.28 9.00
C PHE A 320 -52.60 -36.52 10.05
N ARG A 321 -53.23 -35.71 10.94
CA ARG A 321 -52.50 -34.83 11.87
C ARG A 321 -51.53 -35.58 12.79
N VAL A 322 -51.90 -36.81 13.15
CA VAL A 322 -51.12 -37.72 13.99
C VAL A 322 -49.72 -38.02 13.42
N PHE A 323 -49.53 -37.91 12.10
CA PHE A 323 -48.24 -38.08 11.40
C PHE A 323 -47.44 -36.76 11.24
N GLY A 324 -47.54 -35.83 12.18
CA GLY A 324 -46.61 -34.69 12.29
C GLY A 324 -46.60 -33.77 11.06
N SER A 325 -45.42 -33.49 10.51
CA SER A 325 -45.25 -32.58 9.38
C SER A 325 -45.56 -33.25 8.03
N GLU A 326 -45.19 -34.53 7.85
CA GLU A 326 -45.53 -35.28 6.64
C GLU A 326 -47.05 -35.46 6.51
N GLY A 327 -47.75 -35.76 7.60
CA GLY A 327 -49.22 -35.81 7.61
C GLY A 327 -49.89 -34.47 7.29
N ARG A 328 -49.27 -33.35 7.69
CA ARG A 328 -49.74 -32.00 7.32
C ARG A 328 -49.56 -31.69 5.82
N LYS A 329 -48.63 -32.34 5.11
CA LYS A 329 -48.47 -32.22 3.64
C LYS A 329 -49.49 -33.07 2.86
N GLN A 330 -50.02 -34.13 3.49
CA GLN A 330 -51.11 -34.94 2.92
C GLN A 330 -52.47 -34.27 3.09
N ALA A 331 -52.66 -33.44 4.12
CA ALA A 331 -53.84 -32.59 4.23
C ALA A 331 -53.87 -31.56 3.07
N VAL A 332 -54.97 -31.54 2.32
CA VAL A 332 -55.13 -30.72 1.10
C VAL A 332 -55.25 -29.20 1.41
N ALA A 333 -55.48 -28.84 2.68
CA ALA A 333 -55.61 -27.46 3.15
C ALA A 333 -54.69 -27.18 4.35
N GLN A 334 -54.28 -25.92 4.50
CA GLN A 334 -53.16 -25.53 5.37
C GLN A 334 -53.45 -25.55 6.88
N VAL A 335 -54.71 -25.43 7.30
CA VAL A 335 -55.05 -25.22 8.73
C VAL A 335 -56.01 -26.28 9.25
N TYR A 336 -57.30 -26.26 8.86
CA TYR A 336 -58.32 -27.22 9.34
C TYR A 336 -59.31 -27.75 8.28
N ASP A 337 -59.27 -27.27 7.03
CA ASP A 337 -60.32 -27.60 6.04
C ASP A 337 -60.17 -29.02 5.50
N TYR A 338 -60.80 -29.98 6.19
CA TYR A 338 -60.88 -31.35 5.73
C TYR A 338 -61.94 -31.46 4.61
N PRO A 339 -61.60 -31.92 3.39
CA PRO A 339 -62.47 -31.76 2.21
C PRO A 339 -63.84 -32.41 2.40
N GLU A 340 -64.88 -31.94 1.73
CA GLU A 340 -66.27 -32.38 1.98
C GLU A 340 -66.43 -33.92 1.96
N PRO A 341 -67.22 -34.52 2.89
CA PRO A 341 -67.52 -35.95 2.89
C PRO A 341 -68.14 -36.42 1.57
N GLY A 342 -67.59 -37.47 0.99
CA GLY A 342 -68.09 -38.01 -0.29
C GLY A 342 -67.21 -39.13 -0.81
N ALA A 343 -67.78 -40.00 -1.65
CA ALA A 343 -67.15 -41.29 -2.00
C ALA A 343 -65.70 -41.18 -2.52
N LYS A 344 -65.36 -40.13 -3.28
CA LYS A 344 -63.98 -39.85 -3.73
C LYS A 344 -63.07 -39.43 -2.57
N THR A 345 -63.53 -38.50 -1.72
CA THR A 345 -62.79 -38.03 -0.54
C THR A 345 -62.57 -39.16 0.48
N GLU A 346 -63.57 -40.01 0.69
CA GLU A 346 -63.46 -41.14 1.64
C GLU A 346 -62.60 -42.29 1.09
N ARG A 347 -62.66 -42.58 -0.21
CA ARG A 347 -61.72 -43.49 -0.88
C ARG A 347 -60.28 -42.99 -0.71
N TRP A 348 -60.04 -41.70 -0.96
CA TRP A 348 -58.73 -41.09 -0.77
C TRP A 348 -58.26 -41.16 0.69
N ARG A 349 -59.11 -40.74 1.65
CA ARG A 349 -58.83 -40.89 3.10
C ARG A 349 -58.39 -42.30 3.42
N TYR A 350 -59.21 -43.30 3.08
CA TYR A 350 -58.97 -44.68 3.46
C TYR A 350 -57.64 -45.19 2.90
N ILE A 351 -57.37 -44.94 1.61
CA ILE A 351 -56.13 -45.40 0.95
C ILE A 351 -54.91 -44.76 1.63
N THR A 352 -54.87 -43.44 1.75
CA THR A 352 -53.71 -42.75 2.34
C THR A 352 -53.55 -43.09 3.83
N VAL A 353 -54.63 -43.17 4.62
CA VAL A 353 -54.55 -43.61 6.03
C VAL A 353 -54.04 -45.05 6.14
N LYS A 354 -54.48 -45.96 5.26
CA LYS A 354 -54.01 -47.35 5.24
C LYS A 354 -52.51 -47.42 4.92
N GLU A 355 -52.04 -46.72 3.89
CA GLU A 355 -50.60 -46.64 3.55
C GLU A 355 -49.78 -46.08 4.71
N CYS A 356 -50.31 -45.06 5.39
CA CYS A 356 -49.69 -44.44 6.56
C CYS A 356 -49.68 -45.38 7.78
N GLY A 357 -50.74 -46.17 7.98
CA GLY A 357 -50.79 -47.23 9.00
C GLY A 357 -49.86 -48.41 8.71
N GLU A 358 -49.68 -48.77 7.44
CA GLU A 358 -48.69 -49.76 7.01
C GLU A 358 -47.25 -49.29 7.27
N ALA A 359 -46.96 -47.99 7.10
CA ALA A 359 -45.64 -47.41 7.42
C ALA A 359 -45.26 -47.51 8.91
N LEU A 360 -46.24 -47.61 9.82
CA LEU A 360 -45.99 -47.81 11.25
C LEU A 360 -45.68 -49.27 11.62
N ARG A 361 -46.01 -50.23 10.75
CA ARG A 361 -45.80 -51.67 11.03
C ARG A 361 -44.31 -52.04 10.92
N PRO A 362 -43.76 -52.80 11.88
CA PRO A 362 -42.41 -53.35 11.75
C PRO A 362 -42.39 -54.60 10.83
N PRO A 363 -41.26 -54.90 10.18
CA PRO A 363 -40.05 -54.08 10.05
C PRO A 363 -40.20 -52.99 8.96
N VAL A 364 -39.52 -51.85 9.14
CA VAL A 364 -39.31 -50.87 8.06
C VAL A 364 -37.96 -51.21 7.42
N PRO A 365 -37.89 -51.52 6.10
CA PRO A 365 -36.74 -52.23 5.52
C PRO A 365 -35.53 -51.35 5.18
N SER A 366 -35.63 -50.01 5.24
CA SER A 366 -34.49 -49.11 4.99
C SER A 366 -34.69 -47.73 5.62
N GLU A 367 -33.59 -47.05 5.96
CA GLU A 367 -33.58 -45.63 6.33
C GLU A 367 -34.03 -44.71 5.18
N TRP A 368 -33.85 -45.17 3.94
CA TRP A 368 -34.22 -44.46 2.71
C TRP A 368 -35.68 -44.67 2.29
N ASP A 369 -36.42 -45.56 2.96
CA ASP A 369 -37.85 -45.78 2.71
C ASP A 369 -38.65 -44.53 3.13
N PRO A 370 -39.49 -43.93 2.26
CA PRO A 370 -40.40 -42.85 2.64
C PRO A 370 -41.26 -43.16 3.88
N ARG A 371 -41.59 -44.43 4.11
CA ARG A 371 -42.32 -44.92 5.29
C ARG A 371 -41.57 -44.63 6.60
N MET A 372 -40.23 -44.63 6.57
CA MET A 372 -39.40 -44.29 7.72
C MET A 372 -39.63 -42.84 8.18
N ARG A 373 -39.66 -41.87 7.24
CA ARG A 373 -39.93 -40.45 7.55
C ARG A 373 -41.28 -40.27 8.22
N LEU A 374 -42.33 -40.88 7.66
CA LEU A 374 -43.68 -40.81 8.21
C LEU A 374 -43.77 -41.43 9.62
N ARG A 375 -43.11 -42.57 9.84
CA ARG A 375 -43.01 -43.21 11.16
C ARG A 375 -42.21 -42.38 12.16
N LYS A 376 -41.17 -41.68 11.72
CA LYS A 376 -40.42 -40.72 12.55
C LYS A 376 -41.32 -39.55 12.95
N ASP A 377 -41.96 -38.87 11.99
CA ASP A 377 -42.85 -37.74 12.24
C ASP A 377 -44.03 -38.09 13.16
N PHE A 378 -44.56 -39.32 13.08
CA PHE A 378 -45.55 -39.85 14.04
C PHE A 378 -44.99 -39.93 15.47
N MET A 379 -43.78 -40.49 15.63
CA MET A 379 -43.13 -40.60 16.94
C MET A 379 -42.72 -39.24 17.52
N ASP A 380 -42.25 -38.32 16.67
CA ASP A 380 -41.89 -36.96 17.06
C ASP A 380 -43.13 -36.12 17.41
N ASN A 381 -44.24 -36.22 16.66
CA ASN A 381 -45.51 -35.56 17.01
C ASN A 381 -46.13 -36.11 18.32
N LEU A 382 -45.99 -37.42 18.59
CA LEU A 382 -46.38 -38.00 19.90
C LEU A 382 -45.50 -37.50 21.06
N LYS A 383 -44.22 -37.23 20.79
CA LYS A 383 -43.28 -36.65 21.76
C LYS A 383 -43.56 -35.16 21.99
N GLU A 384 -43.86 -34.43 20.92
CA GLU A 384 -44.30 -33.02 20.93
C GLU A 384 -45.59 -32.88 21.78
N LEU A 385 -46.63 -33.63 21.45
CA LEU A 385 -47.88 -33.70 22.23
C LEU A 385 -47.65 -34.07 23.70
N GLY A 386 -46.78 -35.04 23.98
CA GLY A 386 -46.42 -35.43 25.34
C GLY A 386 -45.76 -34.27 26.11
N SER A 387 -44.87 -33.52 25.45
CA SER A 387 -44.23 -32.33 26.03
C SER A 387 -45.23 -31.19 26.25
N ASP A 388 -46.04 -30.86 25.24
CA ASP A 388 -47.07 -29.82 25.30
C ASP A 388 -48.08 -30.09 26.43
N LEU A 389 -48.56 -31.33 26.55
CA LEU A 389 -49.46 -31.73 27.64
C LEU A 389 -48.78 -31.61 29.00
N THR A 390 -47.56 -32.15 29.16
CA THR A 390 -46.83 -32.09 30.43
C THR A 390 -46.58 -30.64 30.85
N SER A 391 -45.94 -29.82 30.01
CA SER A 391 -45.60 -28.44 30.36
C SER A 391 -46.83 -27.53 30.53
N SER A 392 -47.94 -27.80 29.83
CA SER A 392 -49.20 -27.05 30.05
C SER A 392 -49.85 -27.43 31.38
N LEU A 393 -49.86 -28.72 31.74
CA LEU A 393 -50.40 -29.19 33.01
C LEU A 393 -49.52 -28.78 34.20
N GLU A 394 -48.20 -28.79 34.06
CA GLU A 394 -47.23 -28.31 35.06
C GLU A 394 -47.40 -26.82 35.44
N ASN A 395 -48.14 -26.02 34.67
CA ASN A 395 -48.48 -24.64 35.04
C ASN A 395 -49.72 -24.53 35.94
N ILE A 396 -50.45 -25.64 36.15
CA ILE A 396 -51.77 -25.70 36.80
C ILE A 396 -51.80 -26.70 37.96
N VAL A 397 -51.36 -27.92 37.72
CA VAL A 397 -51.37 -29.07 38.65
C VAL A 397 -49.94 -29.47 39.02
N ASP A 398 -49.82 -30.18 40.15
CA ASP A 398 -48.56 -30.80 40.55
C ASP A 398 -48.51 -32.24 40.02
N LEU A 399 -47.62 -32.50 39.04
CA LEU A 399 -47.47 -33.80 38.39
C LEU A 399 -46.42 -34.66 39.09
N ALA A 400 -46.75 -35.92 39.32
CA ALA A 400 -45.80 -36.98 39.63
C ALA A 400 -45.32 -37.71 38.35
N SER A 401 -44.22 -38.46 38.45
CA SER A 401 -43.67 -39.24 37.34
C SER A 401 -44.65 -40.30 36.77
N SER A 402 -45.62 -40.76 37.58
CA SER A 402 -46.75 -41.60 37.17
C SER A 402 -47.68 -40.92 36.18
N ASP A 403 -47.81 -39.60 36.29
CA ASP A 403 -48.83 -38.82 35.59
C ASP A 403 -48.28 -38.42 34.22
N VAL A 404 -46.99 -38.11 34.15
CA VAL A 404 -46.22 -38.00 32.89
C VAL A 404 -46.27 -39.32 32.11
N GLN A 405 -46.14 -40.49 32.76
CA GLN A 405 -46.34 -41.77 32.09
C GLN A 405 -47.79 -41.96 31.62
N THR A 406 -48.78 -41.43 32.35
CA THR A 406 -50.20 -41.50 31.98
C THR A 406 -50.51 -40.60 30.78
N ILE A 407 -49.92 -39.40 30.71
CA ILE A 407 -49.96 -38.49 29.56
C ILE A 407 -49.37 -39.17 28.31
N VAL A 408 -48.20 -39.82 28.42
CA VAL A 408 -47.58 -40.54 27.29
C VAL A 408 -48.41 -41.77 26.86
N LYS A 409 -49.09 -42.45 27.80
CA LYS A 409 -50.04 -43.53 27.47
C LYS A 409 -51.28 -42.99 26.76
N LEU A 410 -51.84 -41.88 27.23
CA LEU A 410 -53.01 -41.21 26.64
C LEU A 410 -52.75 -40.80 25.19
N GLY A 411 -51.64 -40.10 24.91
CA GLY A 411 -51.28 -39.71 23.54
C GLY A 411 -51.17 -40.91 22.59
N LYS A 412 -50.56 -42.02 23.05
CA LYS A 412 -50.46 -43.28 22.27
C LYS A 412 -51.81 -43.98 22.07
N LYS A 413 -52.66 -44.07 23.10
CA LYS A 413 -54.01 -44.63 22.99
C LYS A 413 -54.87 -43.81 22.03
N ALA A 414 -54.91 -42.48 22.22
CA ALA A 414 -55.64 -41.56 21.35
C ALA A 414 -55.19 -41.65 19.88
N ALA A 415 -53.89 -41.69 19.62
CA ALA A 415 -53.35 -41.84 18.27
C ALA A 415 -53.71 -43.19 17.63
N THR A 416 -53.66 -44.28 18.41
CA THR A 416 -53.97 -45.63 17.92
C THR A 416 -55.46 -45.77 17.59
N VAL A 417 -56.32 -45.32 18.50
CA VAL A 417 -57.79 -45.29 18.32
C VAL A 417 -58.16 -44.38 17.14
N TRP A 418 -57.54 -43.20 17.01
CA TRP A 418 -57.83 -42.30 15.90
C TRP A 418 -57.42 -42.86 14.54
N LEU A 419 -56.34 -43.65 14.48
CA LEU A 419 -55.96 -44.35 13.24
C LEU A 419 -56.95 -45.47 12.89
N ASP A 420 -57.43 -46.23 13.87
CA ASP A 420 -58.47 -47.26 13.66
C ASP A 420 -59.78 -46.62 13.16
N PHE A 421 -60.23 -45.57 13.84
CA PHE A 421 -61.35 -44.71 13.45
C PHE A 421 -61.19 -44.17 12.03
N SER A 422 -59.98 -43.78 11.66
CA SER A 422 -59.64 -43.25 10.33
C SER A 422 -59.57 -44.32 9.23
N MET A 423 -59.66 -45.61 9.55
CA MET A 423 -59.80 -46.72 8.61
C MET A 423 -61.25 -47.18 8.36
N HIS A 424 -62.25 -46.63 9.08
CA HIS A 424 -63.66 -46.98 8.85
C HIS A 424 -64.26 -46.34 7.59
N ARG A 425 -65.36 -46.91 7.10
CA ARG A 425 -66.08 -46.46 5.89
C ARG A 425 -66.74 -45.09 6.08
N CYS A 426 -67.39 -44.86 7.22
CA CYS A 426 -67.83 -43.53 7.63
C CYS A 426 -66.63 -42.66 8.05
N ARG A 427 -66.76 -41.34 7.94
CA ARG A 427 -65.77 -40.40 8.46
C ARG A 427 -66.13 -40.05 9.89
N LEU A 428 -65.32 -40.51 10.84
CA LEU A 428 -65.44 -40.06 12.24
C LEU A 428 -64.84 -38.65 12.40
N VAL A 429 -65.52 -37.80 13.17
CA VAL A 429 -65.11 -36.43 13.46
C VAL A 429 -65.32 -36.13 14.94
N LEU A 430 -64.37 -35.42 15.55
CA LEU A 430 -64.48 -34.96 16.92
C LEU A 430 -64.83 -33.48 16.93
N LEU A 431 -65.98 -33.14 17.49
CA LEU A 431 -66.46 -31.76 17.57
C LEU A 431 -66.20 -31.18 18.96
N LEU A 432 -65.30 -30.21 19.02
CA LEU A 432 -65.16 -29.31 20.16
C LEU A 432 -66.32 -28.29 20.11
N LYS A 433 -66.93 -28.00 21.25
CA LYS A 433 -67.84 -26.84 21.38
C LYS A 433 -67.02 -25.59 21.72
N GLY A 434 -67.49 -24.42 21.30
CA GLY A 434 -66.72 -23.17 21.37
C GLY A 434 -65.60 -23.08 20.30
N PRO A 435 -64.77 -22.02 20.32
CA PRO A 435 -63.72 -21.82 19.32
C PRO A 435 -62.57 -22.83 19.51
N PRO A 436 -62.20 -23.62 18.48
CA PRO A 436 -61.16 -24.64 18.62
C PRO A 436 -59.77 -24.02 18.78
N ALA A 437 -58.93 -24.65 19.60
CA ALA A 437 -57.49 -24.40 19.74
C ALA A 437 -57.05 -22.99 20.19
N LEU A 438 -57.91 -22.26 20.92
CA LEU A 438 -57.50 -21.05 21.67
C LEU A 438 -56.36 -21.33 22.65
N SER A 439 -55.46 -20.36 22.81
CA SER A 439 -54.41 -20.37 23.84
C SER A 439 -54.99 -20.30 25.27
N MET A 440 -54.19 -20.62 26.29
CA MET A 440 -54.66 -20.56 27.67
C MET A 440 -54.93 -19.11 28.10
N GLU A 441 -54.10 -18.17 27.63
CA GLU A 441 -54.24 -16.73 27.79
C GLU A 441 -55.51 -16.21 27.08
N GLU A 442 -55.78 -16.66 25.85
CA GLU A 442 -57.01 -16.32 25.12
C GLU A 442 -58.26 -16.83 25.82
N LYS A 443 -58.22 -18.05 26.38
CA LYS A 443 -59.33 -18.59 27.20
C LYS A 443 -59.53 -17.79 28.49
N ILE A 444 -58.46 -17.35 29.17
CA ILE A 444 -58.56 -16.48 30.35
C ILE A 444 -59.20 -15.13 29.98
N VAL A 445 -58.73 -14.48 28.90
CA VAL A 445 -59.30 -13.21 28.40
C VAL A 445 -60.77 -13.39 28.01
N MET A 446 -61.12 -14.49 27.33
CA MET A 446 -62.52 -14.79 27.02
C MET A 446 -63.36 -14.93 28.28
N ALA A 447 -62.95 -15.74 29.27
CA ALA A 447 -63.71 -15.93 30.51
C ALA A 447 -63.86 -14.67 31.38
N GLN A 448 -63.11 -13.60 31.08
CA GLN A 448 -63.20 -12.30 31.75
C GLN A 448 -63.96 -11.22 30.95
N THR A 449 -64.37 -11.51 29.71
CA THR A 449 -64.95 -10.50 28.78
C THR A 449 -66.14 -11.00 27.96
N LYS A 450 -66.37 -12.31 27.93
CA LYS A 450 -67.35 -13.04 27.11
C LYS A 450 -67.73 -14.34 27.80
N SER A 451 -68.73 -15.05 27.28
CA SER A 451 -68.93 -16.45 27.67
C SER A 451 -67.75 -17.32 27.20
N LEU A 452 -67.11 -18.04 28.12
CA LEU A 452 -66.21 -19.15 27.79
C LEU A 452 -66.96 -20.47 27.92
N GLU A 453 -66.79 -21.37 26.96
CA GLU A 453 -67.24 -22.76 27.07
C GLU A 453 -66.02 -23.67 27.28
N LEU A 454 -65.98 -24.39 28.41
CA LEU A 454 -64.94 -25.37 28.72
C LEU A 454 -65.41 -26.77 28.31
N ILE A 455 -64.59 -27.48 27.55
CA ILE A 455 -64.93 -28.80 27.01
C ILE A 455 -64.63 -29.89 28.06
N VAL A 456 -65.67 -30.50 28.63
CA VAL A 456 -65.54 -31.63 29.58
C VAL A 456 -65.35 -32.93 28.79
N VAL A 457 -66.19 -33.13 27.78
CA VAL A 457 -66.13 -34.23 26.80
C VAL A 457 -66.50 -33.66 25.43
N PRO A 458 -65.68 -33.79 24.39
CA PRO A 458 -66.05 -33.36 23.03
C PRO A 458 -67.01 -34.37 22.38
N THR A 459 -67.82 -33.91 21.43
CA THR A 459 -68.82 -34.78 20.78
C THR A 459 -68.14 -35.64 19.71
N LEU A 460 -68.23 -36.97 19.81
CA LEU A 460 -67.84 -37.85 18.71
C LEU A 460 -69.04 -38.09 17.79
N GLY A 461 -68.89 -37.73 16.53
CA GLY A 461 -69.89 -37.98 15.51
C GLY A 461 -69.29 -38.56 14.24
N ARG A 462 -70.15 -38.88 13.29
CA ARG A 462 -69.78 -39.44 12.00
C ARG A 462 -70.53 -38.81 10.85
N TYR A 463 -69.89 -38.82 9.69
CA TYR A 463 -70.50 -38.55 8.41
C TYR A 463 -70.74 -39.87 7.68
N GLY A 464 -72.01 -40.13 7.36
CA GLY A 464 -72.49 -41.42 6.84
C GLY A 464 -72.59 -42.53 7.88
N ASN A 465 -73.22 -43.64 7.50
CA ASN A 465 -73.43 -44.82 8.34
C ASN A 465 -72.26 -45.81 8.27
N ALA A 466 -72.26 -46.86 9.11
CA ALA A 466 -71.18 -47.85 9.19
C ALA A 466 -70.84 -48.55 7.85
N MET A 467 -71.78 -48.59 6.89
CA MET A 467 -71.58 -49.17 5.56
C MET A 467 -70.91 -48.21 4.56
N GLY A 468 -70.72 -46.93 4.93
CA GLY A 468 -70.18 -45.89 4.06
C GLY A 468 -71.23 -45.21 3.16
N VAL A 469 -72.52 -45.36 3.47
CA VAL A 469 -73.63 -44.73 2.75
C VAL A 469 -74.08 -43.47 3.51
N ASP A 470 -74.82 -42.58 2.85
CA ASP A 470 -75.31 -41.31 3.40
C ASP A 470 -74.19 -40.35 3.86
N LEU A 471 -73.07 -40.30 3.15
CA LEU A 471 -71.84 -39.61 3.61
C LEU A 471 -72.01 -38.12 3.95
N LEU A 472 -73.05 -37.44 3.49
CA LEU A 472 -73.36 -36.04 3.87
C LEU A 472 -74.13 -35.93 5.20
N ASP A 473 -74.78 -37.00 5.67
CA ASP A 473 -75.50 -37.02 6.94
C ASP A 473 -74.53 -37.05 8.12
N PHE A 474 -74.45 -35.95 8.87
CA PHE A 474 -73.81 -35.94 10.18
C PHE A 474 -74.73 -36.56 11.25
N LYS A 475 -74.22 -37.54 12.00
CA LYS A 475 -74.91 -38.20 13.12
C LYS A 475 -73.95 -38.36 14.30
N VAL A 476 -74.37 -37.93 15.49
CA VAL A 476 -73.64 -38.17 16.75
C VAL A 476 -73.67 -39.67 17.07
N ILE A 477 -72.56 -40.21 17.59
CA ILE A 477 -72.51 -41.62 18.01
C ILE A 477 -73.20 -41.78 19.37
N ASP A 478 -73.98 -42.84 19.53
CA ASP A 478 -74.72 -43.09 20.77
C ASP A 478 -73.79 -43.10 21.99
N LYS A 479 -74.23 -42.46 23.08
CA LYS A 479 -73.49 -42.18 24.32
C LYS A 479 -72.26 -41.26 24.18
N CYS A 480 -71.81 -40.88 22.98
CA CYS A 480 -70.68 -39.96 22.77
C CYS A 480 -71.09 -38.49 22.52
N GLY A 481 -72.20 -38.06 23.15
CA GLY A 481 -72.64 -36.66 23.14
C GLY A 481 -71.75 -35.80 24.04
N GLY A 482 -71.21 -34.70 23.52
CA GLY A 482 -70.24 -33.90 24.25
C GLY A 482 -70.83 -33.07 25.38
N ASP A 483 -70.14 -33.04 26.51
CA ASP A 483 -70.45 -32.26 27.72
C ASP A 483 -69.53 -31.04 27.86
N SER A 484 -70.08 -29.93 28.38
CA SER A 484 -69.39 -28.65 28.46
C SER A 484 -69.91 -27.76 29.58
N ILE A 485 -69.00 -26.98 30.18
CA ILE A 485 -69.36 -25.97 31.20
C ILE A 485 -69.28 -24.59 30.57
N VAL A 486 -70.43 -23.94 30.46
CA VAL A 486 -70.51 -22.52 30.10
C VAL A 486 -70.23 -21.66 31.34
N ILE A 487 -69.23 -20.80 31.21
CA ILE A 487 -68.90 -19.71 32.12
C ILE A 487 -69.51 -18.44 31.53
N PRO A 488 -70.43 -17.73 32.22
CA PRO A 488 -70.81 -16.38 31.84
C PRO A 488 -69.65 -15.41 32.13
N GLY A 489 -69.41 -14.46 31.22
CA GLY A 489 -68.48 -13.34 31.41
C GLY A 489 -69.16 -12.05 31.82
#